data_AF-A0A7V1H4F6-F1
#
_entry.id   AF-A0A7V1H4F6-F1
#
_cell.length_a   1.000
_cell.length_b   1.000
_cell.length_c   1.000
_cell.angle_alpha   90.00
_cell.angle_beta   90.00
_cell.angle_gamma   90.00
#
_symmetry.space_group_name_H-M   'P 1'
#
loop_
_entity.id
_entity.type
_entity.pdbx_description
1 polymer ?
#
loop_
_entity_poly.entity_id
_entity_poly.type
_entity_poly.pdbx_seq_one_letter_code
_entity_poly.pdbx_strand_id
1 'polypeptide(L)'
;MTQKKRDGRLEDISRAARLMNELPFHHICCNAVIAHDVSPEMAVIRSAVEIYKNKNKNVLVVPTNGKEARFLIGLGEAAAGPGVDLSEKPIISVT
;
A
#
# COMPACT_ATOMS: atom_id res chain seq x y z
N MET A 1 19.86 -19.32 -12.14
CA MET A 1 19.46 -19.84 -10.80
C MET A 1 17.97 -19.61 -10.63
N THR A 2 17.15 -20.65 -10.55
CA THR A 2 15.76 -20.54 -10.12
C THR A 2 15.75 -20.49 -8.60
N GLN A 3 15.45 -19.32 -8.02
CA GLN A 3 15.29 -19.22 -6.57
C GLN A 3 14.10 -20.08 -6.12
N LYS A 4 14.23 -20.76 -4.98
CA LYS A 4 13.11 -21.49 -4.38
C LYS A 4 12.00 -20.51 -4.00
N LYS A 5 10.74 -20.89 -4.25
CA LYS A 5 9.57 -20.17 -3.77
C LYS A 5 9.65 -20.06 -2.24
N ARG A 6 9.32 -18.88 -1.71
CA ARG A 6 9.22 -18.60 -0.27
C ARG A 6 8.03 -17.70 -0.01
N ASP A 7 7.64 -17.62 1.26
CA ASP A 7 6.59 -16.69 1.70
C ASP A 7 7.03 -15.24 1.50
N GLY A 8 6.03 -14.41 1.21
CA GLY A 8 6.19 -12.97 1.11
C GLY A 8 6.45 -12.34 2.47
N ARG A 9 7.26 -11.30 2.47
CA ARG A 9 7.63 -10.51 3.64
C ARG A 9 7.28 -9.05 3.42
N LEU A 10 7.17 -8.29 4.51
CA LEU A 10 6.95 -6.85 4.46
C LEU A 10 8.03 -6.13 3.62
N GLU A 11 9.27 -6.62 3.67
CA GLU A 11 10.38 -6.13 2.85
C GLU A 11 10.13 -6.30 1.34
N ASP A 12 9.46 -7.39 0.92
CA ASP A 12 9.16 -7.62 -0.49
C ASP A 12 8.18 -6.59 -1.04
N ILE A 13 7.21 -6.19 -0.21
CA ILE A 13 6.24 -5.13 -0.53
C ILE A 13 6.98 -3.80 -0.71
N SER A 14 7.90 -3.48 0.21
CA SER A 14 8.74 -2.29 0.13
C SER A 14 9.56 -2.23 -1.17
N ARG A 15 10.23 -3.36 -1.51
CA ARG A 15 11.02 -3.49 -2.75
C ARG A 15 10.14 -3.39 -4.00
N ALA A 16 8.98 -4.04 -4.00
CA ALA A 16 8.02 -3.97 -5.10
C ALA A 16 7.50 -2.55 -5.30
N ALA A 17 7.16 -1.83 -4.23
CA ALA A 17 6.71 -0.44 -4.30
C ALA A 17 7.76 0.48 -4.93
N ARG A 18 9.04 0.33 -4.55
CA ARG A 18 10.15 1.08 -5.18
C ARG A 18 10.28 0.77 -6.66
N LEU A 19 10.27 -0.53 -7.02
CA LEU A 19 10.35 -0.94 -8.42
C LEU A 19 9.21 -0.34 -9.24
N MET A 20 7.97 -0.44 -8.74
CA MET A 20 6.78 0.11 -9.39
C MET A 20 6.85 1.65 -9.50
N ASN A 21 7.46 2.32 -8.53
CA ASN A 21 7.66 3.76 -8.59
C ASN A 21 8.57 4.19 -9.75
N GLU A 22 9.61 3.40 -10.05
CA GLU A 22 10.52 3.68 -11.18
C GLU A 22 9.93 3.39 -12.56
N LEU A 23 8.84 2.63 -12.66
CA LEU A 23 8.24 2.25 -13.94
C LEU A 23 7.32 3.36 -14.50
N PRO A 24 7.68 4.07 -15.58
CA PRO A 24 6.92 5.24 -16.05
C PRO A 24 5.49 4.92 -16.51
N PHE A 25 5.25 3.70 -17.00
CA PHE A 25 3.95 3.26 -17.48
C PHE A 25 3.02 2.70 -16.40
N HIS A 26 3.53 2.53 -15.16
CA HIS A 26 2.71 2.13 -14.03
C HIS A 26 2.32 3.37 -13.24
N HIS A 27 1.05 3.75 -13.28
CA HIS A 27 0.52 4.96 -12.65
C HIS A 27 -0.05 4.70 -11.24
N ILE A 28 -0.34 3.44 -10.92
CA ILE A 28 -0.93 2.99 -9.67
C ILE A 28 -0.04 1.90 -9.08
N CYS A 29 0.26 2.00 -7.79
CA CYS A 29 0.89 0.93 -7.03
C CYS A 29 -0.19 0.16 -6.26
N CYS A 30 -0.15 -1.17 -6.31
CA CYS A 30 -1.02 -2.03 -5.52
C CYS A 30 -0.18 -3.04 -4.72
N ASN A 31 -0.80 -3.70 -3.76
CA ASN A 31 -0.11 -4.74 -3.01
C ASN A 31 0.05 -6.00 -3.87
N ALA A 32 1.28 -6.29 -4.31
CA ALA A 32 1.58 -7.43 -5.16
C ALA A 32 1.83 -8.74 -4.37
N VAL A 33 2.05 -8.64 -3.06
CA VAL A 33 2.48 -9.77 -2.22
C VAL A 33 1.80 -9.69 -0.85
N ILE A 34 1.47 -10.84 -0.26
CA ILE A 34 1.00 -10.90 1.13
C ILE A 34 2.21 -11.06 2.05
N ALA A 35 2.34 -10.18 3.04
CA ALA A 35 3.36 -10.29 4.07
C ALA A 35 2.93 -11.32 5.13
N HIS A 36 3.72 -12.38 5.31
CA HIS A 36 3.49 -13.45 6.29
C HIS A 36 4.36 -13.31 7.55
N ASP A 37 5.25 -12.31 7.58
CA ASP A 37 6.12 -11.95 8.71
C ASP A 37 5.49 -10.88 9.63
N VAL A 38 4.20 -10.60 9.45
CA VAL A 38 3.38 -9.72 10.29
C VAL A 38 2.11 -10.47 10.71
N SER A 39 1.47 -10.04 11.79
CA SER A 39 0.23 -10.67 12.20
C SER A 39 -0.87 -10.48 11.14
N PRO A 40 -1.71 -11.50 10.86
CA PRO A 40 -2.70 -11.45 9.79
C PRO A 40 -3.62 -10.23 9.86
N GLU A 41 -4.05 -9.87 11.07
CA GLU A 41 -4.90 -8.70 11.33
C GLU A 41 -4.24 -7.36 11.05
N MET A 42 -2.90 -7.33 10.92
CA MET A 42 -2.13 -6.14 10.58
C MET A 42 -1.59 -6.19 9.14
N ALA A 43 -1.75 -7.29 8.42
CA ALA A 43 -1.10 -7.50 7.12
C ALA A 43 -1.45 -6.42 6.11
N VAL A 44 -2.73 -6.08 5.95
CA VAL A 44 -3.20 -5.03 5.01
C VAL A 44 -2.66 -3.66 5.41
N ILE A 45 -2.76 -3.31 6.69
CA ILE A 45 -2.31 -2.03 7.23
C ILE A 45 -0.81 -1.84 7.02
N ARG A 46 0.00 -2.84 7.40
CA ARG A 46 1.46 -2.77 7.29
C ARG A 46 1.91 -2.73 5.84
N SER A 47 1.23 -3.49 4.97
CA SER A 47 1.48 -3.46 3.53
C SER A 47 1.20 -2.08 2.93
N ALA A 48 0.07 -1.46 3.28
CA ALA A 48 -0.26 -0.12 2.81
C ALA A 48 0.79 0.90 3.26
N VAL A 49 1.19 0.88 4.53
CA VAL A 49 2.24 1.78 5.06
C VAL A 49 3.55 1.66 4.27
N GLU A 50 3.99 0.43 3.96
CA GLU A 50 5.21 0.25 3.16
C GLU A 50 5.05 0.77 1.73
N ILE A 51 3.90 0.56 1.09
CA ILE A 51 3.66 1.13 -0.24
C ILE A 51 3.75 2.65 -0.15
N TYR A 52 3.05 3.29 0.78
CA TYR A 52 3.02 4.75 0.91
C TYR A 52 4.39 5.39 1.12
N LYS A 53 5.26 4.77 1.92
CA LYS A 53 6.61 5.28 2.19
C LYS A 53 7.55 5.24 0.99
N ASN A 54 7.29 4.38 0.00
CA ASN A 54 8.27 4.00 -1.01
C ASN A 54 7.87 4.41 -2.44
N LYS A 55 6.84 5.26 -2.61
CA LYS A 55 6.34 5.70 -3.92
C LYS A 55 5.74 7.10 -3.88
N ASN A 56 5.73 7.76 -5.04
CA ASN A 56 5.08 9.05 -5.29
C ASN A 56 3.84 8.96 -6.22
N LYS A 57 3.30 7.75 -6.42
CA LYS A 57 2.17 7.44 -7.31
C LYS A 57 0.85 7.19 -6.57
N ASN A 58 -0.28 7.07 -7.27
CA ASN A 58 -1.54 6.68 -6.63
C ASN A 58 -1.48 5.24 -6.10
N VAL A 59 -2.28 4.91 -5.09
CA VAL A 59 -2.30 3.56 -4.48
C VAL A 59 -3.70 2.97 -4.50
N LEU A 60 -3.76 1.70 -4.87
CA LEU A 60 -4.92 0.83 -4.67
C LEU A 60 -4.68 -0.04 -3.44
N VAL A 61 -5.54 0.08 -2.42
CA VAL A 61 -5.54 -0.77 -1.23
C VAL A 61 -6.92 -1.40 -1.07
N VAL A 62 -6.98 -2.66 -0.65
CA VAL A 62 -8.25 -3.37 -0.44
C VAL A 62 -8.41 -3.68 1.04
N PRO A 63 -9.10 -2.83 1.82
CA PRO A 63 -9.43 -3.15 3.21
C PRO A 63 -10.41 -4.32 3.26
N THR A 64 -10.23 -5.20 4.22
CA THR A 64 -11.07 -6.39 4.44
C THR A 64 -12.11 -6.17 5.52
N ASN A 65 -11.97 -5.10 6.31
CA ASN A 65 -12.88 -4.76 7.40
C ASN A 65 -12.90 -3.25 7.68
N GLY A 66 -13.87 -2.82 8.48
CA GLY A 66 -14.06 -1.41 8.80
C GLY A 66 -12.95 -0.76 9.62
N LYS A 67 -12.14 -1.52 10.37
CA LYS A 67 -10.99 -0.96 11.11
C LYS A 67 -9.87 -0.59 10.14
N GLU A 68 -9.57 -1.46 9.19
CA GLU A 68 -8.61 -1.20 8.12
C GLU A 68 -9.02 -0.01 7.26
N ALA A 69 -10.30 0.05 6.86
CA ALA A 69 -10.81 1.17 6.06
C ALA A 69 -10.59 2.52 6.76
N ARG A 70 -10.92 2.62 8.06
CA ARG A 70 -10.69 3.85 8.84
C ARG A 70 -9.22 4.21 8.98
N PHE A 71 -8.36 3.20 9.18
CA PHE A 71 -6.92 3.43 9.23
C PHE A 71 -6.40 3.99 7.89
N LEU A 72 -6.85 3.43 6.77
CA LEU A 72 -6.44 3.87 5.43
C LEU A 72 -6.91 5.29 5.13
N ILE A 73 -8.13 5.66 5.53
CA ILE A 73 -8.60 7.06 5.42
C ILE A 73 -7.64 8.00 6.16
N GLY A 74 -7.32 7.70 7.43
CA GLY A 74 -6.39 8.53 8.21
C GLY A 74 -4.98 8.57 7.63
N LEU A 75 -4.50 7.45 7.04
CA LEU A 75 -3.23 7.43 6.32
C LEU A 75 -3.28 8.33 5.07
N GLY A 76 -4.41 8.32 4.36
CA GLY A 76 -4.68 9.23 3.26
C GLY A 76 -4.60 10.68 3.71
N GLU A 77 -5.37 11.06 4.73
CA GLU A 77 -5.40 12.45 5.24
C GLU A 77 -3.99 12.92 5.63
N ALA A 78 -3.23 12.07 6.31
CA ALA A 78 -1.84 12.37 6.66
C ALA A 78 -0.92 12.53 5.44
N ALA A 79 -1.13 11.74 4.39
CA ALA A 79 -0.33 11.81 3.16
C ALA A 79 -0.72 12.99 2.25
N ALA A 80 -1.98 13.41 2.26
CA ALA A 80 -2.48 14.53 1.46
C ALA A 80 -2.01 15.89 2.01
N GLY A 81 -1.80 15.96 3.32
CA GLY A 81 -1.44 17.19 4.02
C GLY A 81 -2.67 17.90 4.60
N PRO A 82 -2.44 18.86 5.52
CA PRO A 82 -3.51 19.55 6.21
C PRO A 82 -4.42 20.33 5.24
N GLY A 83 -5.73 20.25 5.48
CA GLY A 83 -6.74 21.02 4.72
C GLY A 83 -7.14 20.42 3.37
N VAL A 84 -6.64 19.23 3.00
CA VAL A 84 -7.12 18.51 1.81
C VAL A 84 -8.38 17.71 2.15
N ASP A 85 -9.48 18.01 1.47
CA ASP A 85 -10.68 17.18 1.51
C ASP A 85 -10.51 15.96 0.59
N LEU A 86 -10.40 14.77 1.18
CA LEU A 86 -10.27 13.52 0.44
C LEU A 86 -11.51 13.18 -0.40
N SER A 87 -12.67 13.75 -0.09
CA SER A 87 -13.89 13.58 -0.89
C SER A 87 -13.79 14.31 -2.24
N GLU A 88 -13.04 15.41 -2.31
CA GLU A 88 -12.78 16.17 -3.54
C GLU A 88 -11.49 15.71 -4.25
N LYS A 89 -10.51 15.20 -3.48
CA LYS A 89 -9.23 14.72 -4.00
C LYS A 89 -8.89 13.32 -3.45
N PRO A 90 -9.50 12.26 -4.00
CA PRO A 90 -9.25 10.90 -3.54
C PRO A 90 -7.82 10.47 -3.90
N ILE A 91 -7.07 10.01 -2.90
CA ILE A 91 -5.69 9.51 -3.06
C ILE A 91 -5.59 8.00 -2.81
N ILE A 92 -6.68 7.40 -2.32
CA ILE A 92 -6.83 5.96 -2.12
C ILE A 92 -8.02 5.52 -2.96
N SER A 93 -7.79 4.54 -3.83
CA SER A 93 -8.88 3.79 -4.46
C SER A 93 -9.05 2.47 -3.73
N VAL A 94 -10.30 2.05 -3.56
CA VAL A 94 -10.70 0.72 -3.06
C VAL A 94 -11.75 0.19 -4.04
N THR A 95 -11.77 -1.11 -4.32
CA THR A 95 -12.81 -1.79 -5.11
C THR A 95 -13.71 -2.61 -4.20
#